data_AF-A0A326GAI5-F1
#
_entry.id   AF-A0A326GAI5-F1
#
_cell.length_a   1.000
_cell.length_b   1.000
_cell.length_c   1.000
_cell.angle_alpha   90.00
_cell.angle_beta   90.00
_cell.angle_gamma   90.00
#
_symmetry.space_group_name_H-M   'P 1'
#
loop_
_entity.id
_entity.type
_entity.pdbx_description
1 polymer ?
#
loop_
_entity_poly.entity_id
_entity_poly.type
_entity_poly.pdbx_seq_one_letter_code
_entity_poly.pdbx_strand_id
1 'polypeptide(L)' 'RAMTAMAEVDATNPQALAYINRLSDYLFVLARVANADGAADVKWVPGANR' A
#
# COMPACT_ATOMS: atom_id res chain seq x y z
N ARG A 1 0.85 3.45 8.54
CA ARG A 1 1.20 4.59 9.42
C ARG A 1 0.63 4.43 10.84
N ALA A 2 -0.64 4.05 11.02
CA ALA A 2 -1.16 3.78 12.37
C ALA A 2 -0.35 2.69 13.12
N MET A 3 -0.02 1.59 12.44
CA MET A 3 0.80 0.51 13.01
C MET A 3 2.23 0.94 13.40
N THR A 4 2.83 1.90 12.69
CA THR A 4 4.17 2.40 13.04
C THR A 4 4.08 3.31 14.27
N ALA A 5 3.06 4.17 14.34
CA ALA A 5 2.84 5.04 15.51
C ALA A 5 2.55 4.22 16.78
N MET A 6 1.78 3.14 16.67
CA MET A 6 1.56 2.21 17.80
C MET A 6 2.87 1.56 18.27
N ALA A 7 3.72 1.13 17.35
CA ALA A 7 5.00 0.48 17.67
C ALA A 7 6.02 1.41 18.35
N GLU A 8 5.83 2.73 18.28
CA GLU A 8 6.66 3.72 18.98
C GLU A 8 6.32 3.81 20.48
N VAL A 9 5.08 3.50 20.86
CA VAL A 9 4.58 3.65 22.23
C VAL A 9 4.34 2.33 22.94
N ASP A 10 4.03 1.26 22.19
CA ASP A 10 3.68 -0.06 22.73
C ASP A 10 4.49 -1.18 22.07
N ALA A 11 4.80 -2.22 22.87
CA ALA A 11 5.44 -3.43 22.38
C ALA A 11 4.55 -4.13 21.34
N THR A 12 4.92 -3.97 20.07
CA THR A 12 4.17 -4.50 18.92
C THR A 12 4.89 -5.71 18.34
N ASN A 13 4.14 -6.72 17.91
CA ASN A 13 4.73 -7.89 17.25
C ASN A 13 5.46 -7.46 15.95
N PRO A 14 6.79 -7.66 15.84
CA PRO A 14 7.56 -7.22 14.68
C PRO A 14 7.12 -7.91 13.38
N GLN A 15 6.60 -9.14 13.46
CA GLN A 15 6.09 -9.86 12.29
C GLN A 15 4.81 -9.23 11.73
N ALA A 16 3.95 -8.68 12.59
CA ALA A 16 2.76 -7.96 12.15
C ALA A 16 3.13 -6.66 11.40
N LEU A 17 4.16 -5.95 11.87
CA LEU A 17 4.66 -4.74 11.22
C LEU A 17 5.30 -5.06 9.85
N ALA A 18 6.08 -6.14 9.76
CA ALA A 18 6.61 -6.62 8.49
C ALA A 18 5.50 -7.04 7.51
N TYR A 19 4.49 -7.76 8.02
CA TYR A 19 3.35 -8.23 7.22
C TYR A 19 2.58 -7.06 6.60
N ILE A 20 2.17 -6.06 7.39
CA ILE A 20 1.39 -4.94 6.85
C ILE A 20 2.17 -4.11 5.84
N ASN A 21 3.49 -4.04 6.00
CA ASN A 21 4.36 -3.34 5.07
C ASN A 21 4.43 -4.06 3.71
N ARG A 22 4.41 -5.40 3.69
CA ARG A 22 4.34 -6.18 2.44
C ARG A 22 2.92 -6.24 1.87
N LEU A 23 1.91 -6.21 2.73
CA LEU A 23 0.51 -6.25 2.31
C LEU A 23 0.16 -5.08 1.39
N SER A 24 0.74 -3.88 1.60
CA SER A 24 0.51 -2.76 0.69
C SER A 24 0.98 -3.03 -0.74
N ASP A 25 2.14 -3.69 -0.91
CA ASP A 25 2.65 -4.08 -2.22
C ASP A 25 1.75 -5.14 -2.86
N TYR A 26 1.31 -6.12 -2.07
CA TYR A 26 0.40 -7.16 -2.52
C TYR A 26 -0.94 -6.59 -2.99
N LEU A 27 -1.53 -5.67 -2.21
CA LEU A 27 -2.77 -4.99 -2.60
C LEU A 27 -2.59 -4.12 -3.85
N PHE A 28 -1.43 -3.48 -4.02
CA PHE A 28 -1.12 -2.75 -5.25
C PHE A 28 -1.09 -3.67 -6.47
N VAL A 29 -0.43 -4.84 -6.38
CA VAL A 29 -0.41 -5.83 -7.46
C VAL A 29 -1.82 -6.35 -7.76
N LEU A 30 -2.58 -6.71 -6.72
CA LEU A 30 -3.96 -7.20 -6.87
C LEU A 30 -4.87 -6.16 -7.54
N ALA A 31 -4.73 -4.88 -7.17
CA ALA A 31 -5.51 -3.81 -7.78
C ALA A 31 -5.24 -3.71 -9.30
N ARG A 32 -3.99 -3.89 -9.73
CA ARG A 32 -3.64 -3.89 -11.17
C ARG A 32 -4.22 -5.08 -11.90
N VAL A 33 -4.12 -6.28 -11.31
CA VAL A 33 -4.76 -7.49 -11.87
C VAL A 33 -6.28 -7.27 -12.02
N ALA A 34 -6.92 -6.71 -10.99
CA ALA A 34 -8.35 -6.38 -11.01
C ALA A 34 -8.70 -5.34 -12.09
N ASN A 35 -7.80 -4.41 -12.41
CA ASN A 35 -7.95 -3.40 -13.47
C ASN A 35 -7.60 -3.94 -14.87
N ALA A 36 -8.06 -5.15 -15.20
CA ALA A 36 -7.76 -5.84 -16.46
C ALA A 36 -6.25 -5.91 -16.73
N ASP A 37 -5.51 -6.47 -15.78
CA ASP A 37 -4.04 -6.58 -15.81
C ASP A 37 -3.34 -5.22 -16.04
N GLY A 38 -3.94 -4.16 -15.51
CA GLY A 38 -3.45 -2.78 -15.56
C GLY A 38 -3.81 -2.01 -16.83
N ALA A 39 -4.58 -2.60 -17.76
CA ALA A 39 -5.04 -1.90 -18.95
C ALA A 39 -6.00 -0.75 -18.61
N ALA A 40 -6.75 -0.87 -17.50
CA ALA A 40 -7.67 0.13 -17.00
C ALA A 40 -7.08 1.02 -15.89
N ASP A 41 -5.76 0.98 -15.63
CA ASP A 41 -5.13 1.79 -14.59
C ASP A 41 -5.24 3.30 -14.90
N VAL A 42 -5.63 4.08 -13.89
CA VAL A 42 -5.61 5.55 -13.96
C VAL A 42 -4.15 6.02 -13.91
N LYS A 43 -3.65 6.50 -15.05
CA LYS A 43 -2.27 6.98 -15.16
C LYS A 43 -2.15 8.37 -14.54
N TRP A 44 -1.05 8.58 -13.82
CA TRP A 44 -0.67 9.93 -13.41
C TRP A 44 -0.36 10.78 -14.65
N VAL A 45 -0.97 11.96 -14.72
CA VAL A 45 -0.73 12.94 -15.78
C VAL A 45 -0.01 14.15 -15.17
N PRO A 46 1.19 14.51 -15.66
CA PRO A 46 1.88 15.70 -15.20
C PRO A 46 1.00 16.95 -15.33
N GLY A 47 0.81 17.69 -14.24
CA GLY A 47 0.07 18.96 -14.25
C GLY A 47 -1.45 18.84 -14.24
N ALA A 48 -2.03 17.64 -14.06
CA ALA A 48 -3.49 17.44 -14.03
C ALA A 48 -4.22 18.18 -12.88
N ASN A 49 -3.48 18.61 -11.85
CA ASN A 49 -4.01 19.39 -10.73
C ASN A 49 -3.23 20.71 -10.56
N ARG A 50 -2.99 21.45 -11.66
CA ARG A 50 -2.50 22.84 -11.58
C ARG A 50 -3.67 23.80 -11.44
#